data_AF-A0A661SHQ2-F1
#
_entry.id   AF-A0A661SHQ2-F1
#
_cell.length_a   1.000
_cell.length_b   1.000
_cell.length_c   1.000
_cell.angle_alpha   90.00
_cell.angle_beta   90.00
_cell.angle_gamma   90.00
#
_symmetry.space_group_name_H-M   'P 1'
#
loop_
_entity.id
_entity.type
_entity.pdbx_description
1 polymer ?
#
loop_
_entity_poly.entity_id
_entity_poly.type
_entity_poly.pdbx_seq_one_letter_code
_entity_poly.pdbx_strand_id
1 'polypeptide(L)'
;INPEDAKERGIEDGDMVVIRSPWAHYTLPARVTEDILKGVVASAGGYGHKRGLEADPKYPQFGGVNTGGSMRPNTPEMEACTPILKYVKVQVEKA
;
A
#
# COMPACT_ATOMS: atom_id res chain seq x y z
N ILE A 1 5.98 -4.87 5.89
CA ILE A 1 6.82 -5.76 5.05
C ILE A 1 7.52 -6.75 5.97
N ASN A 2 7.69 -7.99 5.55
CA ASN A 2 8.39 -9.00 6.33
C ASN A 2 9.88 -8.63 6.52
N PRO A 3 10.55 -9.01 7.64
CA PRO A 3 11.94 -8.63 7.88
C PRO A 3 12.95 -9.25 6.91
N GLU A 4 12.68 -10.44 6.37
CA GLU A 4 13.56 -11.04 5.35
C GLU A 4 13.50 -10.26 4.04
N ASP A 5 12.30 -9.89 3.57
CA ASP A 5 12.13 -9.08 2.35
C ASP A 5 12.77 -7.69 2.52
N ALA A 6 12.65 -7.11 3.72
CA ALA A 6 13.25 -5.82 4.04
C ALA A 6 14.78 -5.90 4.00
N LYS A 7 15.37 -6.93 4.63
CA LYS A 7 16.81 -7.19 4.63
C LYS A 7 17.37 -7.43 3.23
N GLU A 8 16.69 -8.26 2.42
CA GLU A 8 17.08 -8.52 1.03
C GLU A 8 17.09 -7.24 0.16
N ARG A 9 16.28 -6.24 0.54
CA ARG A 9 16.12 -4.97 -0.19
C ARG A 9 16.85 -3.78 0.47
N GLY A 10 17.56 -3.99 1.58
CA GLY A 10 18.25 -2.91 2.31
C GLY A 10 17.31 -1.85 2.89
N ILE A 11 16.10 -2.25 3.28
CA ILE A 11 15.06 -1.39 3.87
C ILE A 11 15.06 -1.60 5.39
N GLU A 12 15.11 -0.50 6.14
CA GLU A 12 14.99 -0.47 7.60
C GLU A 12 13.58 -0.01 8.02
N ASP A 13 13.22 -0.22 9.30
CA ASP A 13 11.93 0.28 9.81
C ASP A 13 11.89 1.81 9.77
N GLY A 14 10.80 2.36 9.25
CA GLY A 14 10.64 3.81 9.07
C GLY A 14 11.25 4.39 7.79
N ASP A 15 12.04 3.64 7.02
CA ASP A 15 12.55 4.10 5.73
C ASP A 15 11.39 4.48 4.79
N MET A 16 11.56 5.56 4.04
CA MET A 16 10.64 5.85 2.94
C MET A 16 10.89 4.86 1.80
N VAL A 17 9.82 4.22 1.34
CA VAL A 17 9.87 3.26 0.23
C VAL A 17 8.91 3.66 -0.86
N VAL A 18 9.32 3.45 -2.11
CA VAL A 18 8.46 3.54 -3.29
C VAL A 18 7.82 2.19 -3.52
N ILE A 19 6.49 2.16 -3.53
CA ILE A 19 5.68 1.01 -3.91
C ILE A 19 5.13 1.26 -5.30
N ARG A 20 5.36 0.33 -6.23
CA ARG A 20 4.98 0.46 -7.65
C ARG A 20 4.20 -0.74 -8.13
N SER A 21 3.04 -0.49 -8.73
CA SER A 21 2.32 -1.45 -9.59
C SER A 21 2.33 -0.93 -11.04
N PRO A 22 1.80 -1.70 -12.01
CA PRO A 22 1.60 -1.19 -13.37
C PRO A 22 0.65 0.02 -13.47
N TRP A 23 -0.15 0.30 -12.43
CA TRP A 23 -1.23 1.30 -12.47
C TRP A 23 -0.98 2.50 -11.55
N ALA A 24 -0.11 2.36 -10.55
CA ALA A 24 0.22 3.45 -9.64
C ALA A 24 1.63 3.32 -9.06
N HIS A 25 2.14 4.43 -8.56
CA HIS A 25 3.29 4.45 -7.65
C HIS A 25 3.02 5.42 -6.50
N TYR A 26 3.57 5.12 -5.33
CA TYR A 26 3.50 6.01 -4.18
C TYR A 26 4.64 5.76 -3.19
N THR A 27 4.96 6.79 -2.42
CA THR A 27 6.00 6.73 -1.38
C THR A 27 5.35 6.68 -0.01
N LEU A 28 5.71 5.69 0.81
CA LEU A 28 5.18 5.48 2.16
C LEU A 28 6.32 5.05 3.10
N PRO A 29 6.22 5.33 4.42
CA PRO A 29 7.16 4.77 5.38
C PRO A 29 6.97 3.25 5.48
N ALA A 30 8.07 2.50 5.49
CA ALA A 30 8.07 1.07 5.71
C ALA A 30 7.82 0.75 7.18
N ARG A 31 6.94 -0.21 7.44
CA ARG A 31 6.84 -0.91 8.73
C ARG A 31 7.38 -2.32 8.56
N VAL A 32 8.53 -2.60 9.15
CA VAL A 32 9.15 -3.93 9.17
C VAL A 32 8.59 -4.70 10.36
N THR A 33 7.93 -5.84 10.10
CA THR A 33 7.28 -6.64 11.15
C THR A 33 7.14 -8.10 10.72
N GLU A 34 7.24 -9.01 11.69
CA GLU A 34 7.01 -10.45 11.55
C GLU A 34 5.53 -10.81 11.32
N ASP A 35 4.60 -9.86 11.57
CA ASP A 35 3.15 -10.07 11.39
C ASP A 35 2.73 -10.21 9.91
N ILE A 36 3.65 -9.95 8.99
CA ILE A 36 3.42 -10.01 7.54
C ILE A 36 4.21 -11.17 6.96
N LEU A 37 3.54 -12.00 6.16
CA LEU A 37 4.17 -13.10 5.43
C LEU A 37 5.26 -12.60 4.48
N LYS A 38 6.33 -13.39 4.34
CA LYS A 38 7.35 -13.17 3.31
C LYS A 38 6.73 -13.11 1.90
N GLY A 39 7.21 -12.20 1.07
CA GLY A 39 6.70 -11.93 -0.28
C GLY A 39 5.39 -11.14 -0.32
N VAL A 40 4.89 -10.64 0.83
CA VAL A 40 3.64 -9.88 0.92
C VAL A 40 3.90 -8.47 1.41
N VAL A 41 3.22 -7.51 0.77
CA VAL A 41 3.11 -6.14 1.25
C VAL A 41 1.70 -5.95 1.77
N ALA A 42 1.59 -5.50 3.02
CA ALA A 42 0.34 -5.01 3.58
C ALA A 42 0.38 -3.49 3.65
N SER A 43 -0.70 -2.85 3.22
CA SER A 43 -0.94 -1.42 3.37
C SER A 43 -2.38 -1.19 3.77
N ALA A 44 -2.63 -0.33 4.75
CA ALA A 44 -3.97 -0.04 5.21
C ALA A 44 -4.78 0.73 4.16
N GLY A 45 -6.07 0.41 4.03
CA GLY A 45 -7.05 1.24 3.32
C GLY A 45 -7.57 2.39 4.20
N GLY A 46 -8.35 3.30 3.60
CA GLY A 46 -8.93 4.46 4.32
C GLY A 46 -8.07 5.73 4.35
N TYR A 47 -6.97 5.75 3.59
CA TYR A 47 -6.05 6.89 3.49
C TYR A 47 -6.10 7.53 2.10
N GLY A 48 -5.52 8.73 1.95
CA GLY A 48 -5.44 9.46 0.68
C GLY A 48 -6.63 10.39 0.39
N HIS A 49 -7.45 10.67 1.41
CA HIS A 49 -8.53 11.65 1.32
C HIS A 49 -7.97 13.08 1.31
N LYS A 50 -8.56 13.96 0.50
CA LYS A 50 -8.13 15.36 0.38
C LYS A 50 -8.26 16.19 1.67
N ARG A 51 -9.12 15.77 2.60
CA ARG A 51 -9.51 16.55 3.80
C ARG A 51 -9.04 15.94 5.12
N GLY A 52 -8.35 14.80 5.11
CA GLY A 52 -8.02 14.04 6.33
C GLY A 52 -8.81 12.74 6.45
N LEU A 53 -8.79 12.11 7.62
CA LEU A 53 -9.37 10.77 7.87
C LEU A 53 -10.81 10.69 7.33
N GLU A 54 -11.09 9.74 6.43
CA GLU A 54 -12.43 9.55 5.83
C GLU A 54 -13.07 10.85 5.27
N ALA A 55 -12.23 11.80 4.83
CA ALA A 55 -12.60 13.14 4.37
C ALA A 55 -13.22 14.09 5.42
N ASP A 56 -13.07 13.79 6.71
CA ASP A 56 -13.44 14.70 7.80
C ASP A 56 -12.36 15.81 7.99
N PRO A 57 -12.70 17.09 7.74
CA PRO A 57 -11.76 18.21 7.86
C PRO A 57 -11.26 18.44 9.30
N LYS A 58 -11.89 17.82 10.31
CA LYS A 58 -11.45 17.90 11.71
C LYS A 58 -10.13 17.18 11.93
N TYR A 59 -9.78 16.22 11.08
CA TYR A 59 -8.58 15.40 11.22
C TYR A 59 -7.63 15.49 10.02
N PRO A 60 -7.16 16.71 9.67
CA PRO A 60 -6.33 16.92 8.47
C PRO A 60 -4.97 16.22 8.55
N GLN A 61 -4.49 15.88 9.75
CA GLN A 61 -3.24 15.16 9.96
C GLN A 61 -3.27 13.71 9.48
N PHE A 62 -4.46 13.09 9.39
CA PHE A 62 -4.62 11.71 8.95
C PHE A 62 -4.82 11.67 7.43
N GLY A 63 -3.75 12.01 6.70
CA GLY A 63 -3.70 12.06 5.24
C GLY A 63 -3.31 10.72 4.60
N GLY A 64 -2.07 10.61 4.13
CA GLY A 64 -1.55 9.39 3.52
C GLY A 64 -1.90 9.24 2.03
N VAL A 65 -1.86 7.99 1.54
CA VAL A 65 -2.05 7.68 0.12
C VAL A 65 -3.12 6.63 -0.06
N ASN A 66 -3.92 6.77 -1.13
CA ASN A 66 -4.84 5.74 -1.57
C ASN A 66 -4.07 4.60 -2.25
N THR A 67 -3.69 3.59 -1.46
CA THR A 67 -2.99 2.39 -1.97
C THR A 67 -3.89 1.50 -2.82
N GLY A 68 -5.21 1.66 -2.75
CA GLY A 68 -6.16 1.03 -3.66
C GLY A 68 -5.94 1.43 -5.13
N GLY A 69 -5.28 2.56 -5.39
CA GLY A 69 -4.85 2.95 -6.73
C GLY A 69 -3.87 1.95 -7.38
N SER A 70 -3.21 1.09 -6.59
CA SER A 70 -2.35 0.02 -7.13
C SER A 70 -3.11 -1.09 -7.83
N MET A 71 -4.45 -1.16 -7.71
CA MET A 71 -5.26 -2.20 -8.35
C MET A 71 -5.44 -1.94 -9.85
N ARG A 72 -5.68 -3.01 -10.62
CA ARG A 72 -6.11 -2.85 -12.01
C ARG A 72 -7.45 -2.12 -12.03
N PRO A 73 -7.57 -1.01 -12.77
CA PRO A 73 -8.84 -0.28 -12.83
C PRO A 73 -9.91 -1.12 -13.54
N ASN A 74 -11.17 -0.95 -13.12
CA ASN A 74 -12.35 -1.53 -13.76
C ASN A 74 -12.27 -3.05 -13.98
N THR A 75 -11.76 -3.78 -12.98
CA THR A 75 -11.60 -5.25 -13.05
C THR A 75 -12.43 -5.92 -11.96
N PRO A 76 -13.73 -6.16 -12.21
CA PRO A 76 -14.53 -7.01 -11.33
C PRO A 76 -14.21 -8.49 -11.60
N GLU A 77 -14.47 -9.31 -10.59
CA GLU A 77 -14.69 -10.74 -10.78
C GLU A 77 -16.02 -10.96 -11.53
N MET A 78 -16.07 -11.97 -12.39
CA MET A 78 -17.09 -12.09 -13.44
C MET A 78 -18.47 -12.52 -12.94
N GLU A 79 -18.56 -13.32 -11.89
CA GLU A 79 -19.82 -13.91 -11.43
C GLU A 79 -20.51 -13.06 -10.35
N ALA A 80 -19.75 -12.54 -9.39
CA ALA A 80 -20.25 -11.75 -8.27
C ALA A 80 -20.03 -10.24 -8.44
N CYS A 81 -19.39 -9.79 -9.53
CA CYS A 81 -19.11 -8.38 -9.83
C CYS A 81 -18.28 -7.66 -8.74
N THR A 82 -17.55 -8.41 -7.91
CA THR A 82 -16.77 -7.82 -6.81
C THR A 82 -15.41 -7.33 -7.31
N PRO A 83 -14.91 -6.18 -6.84
CA PRO A 83 -13.57 -5.72 -7.21
C PRO A 83 -12.49 -6.66 -6.66
N ILE A 84 -11.46 -6.91 -7.46
CA ILE A 84 -10.33 -7.74 -7.03
C ILE A 84 -9.37 -6.91 -6.17
N LEU A 85 -9.54 -6.98 -4.84
CA LEU A 85 -8.77 -6.21 -3.87
C LEU A 85 -7.44 -6.86 -3.43
N LYS A 86 -7.23 -8.13 -3.78
CA LYS A 86 -6.06 -8.93 -3.39
C LYS A 86 -5.32 -9.42 -4.64
N TYR A 87 -4.13 -9.99 -4.48
CA TYR A 87 -3.27 -10.46 -5.58
C TYR A 87 -2.68 -9.38 -6.49
N VAL A 88 -2.70 -8.11 -6.06
CA VAL A 88 -2.00 -7.03 -6.73
C VAL A 88 -0.49 -7.24 -6.59
N LYS A 89 0.21 -7.37 -7.71
CA LYS A 89 1.67 -7.46 -7.73
C LYS A 89 2.28 -6.07 -7.69
N VAL A 90 3.22 -5.88 -6.77
CA VAL A 90 3.94 -4.63 -6.58
C VAL A 90 5.44 -4.88 -6.45
N GLN A 91 6.23 -3.87 -6.78
CA GLN A 91 7.63 -3.77 -6.38
C GLN A 91 7.75 -2.78 -5.22
N VAL A 92 8.72 -3.02 -4.34
CA VAL A 92 9.06 -2.14 -3.22
C VAL A 92 10.55 -1.84 -3.28
N GLU A 93 10.89 -0.56 -3.34
CA GLU A 93 12.26 -0.06 -3.46
C GLU A 93 12.48 1.03 -2.41
N LYS A 94 13.69 1.12 -1.85
CA LYS A 94 14.06 2.26 -0.99
C LYS A 94 14.02 3.55 -1.82
N ALA A 95 13.41 4.59 -1.27
CA ALA A 95 13.21 5.87 -1.96
C ALA A 95 14.51 6.69 -2.05
#